data_AF-A0A6V7JP70-F1
#
_entry.id   AF-A0A6V7JP70-F1
#
_cell.length_a   1.000
_cell.length_b   1.000
_cell.length_c   1.000
_cell.angle_alpha   90.00
_cell.angle_beta   90.00
_cell.angle_gamma   90.00
#
_symmetry.space_group_name_H-M   'P 1'
#
loop_
_entity.id
_entity.type
_entity.pdbx_description
1 polymer ?
#
loop_
_entity_poly.entity_id
_entity_poly.type
_entity_poly.pdbx_seq_one_letter_code
_entity_poly.pdbx_strand_id
1 'polypeptide(L)'
;FQTDDDHRNFQKYLETVFEKHAHPASSWRTTLNSFWQSNKRLVLCYDRHISGKSSVIWPRIPQLWGDAQEIEDLEKYFEERYENIAT
;
A
#
# COMPACT_ATOMS: atom_id res chain seq x y z
N PHE A 1 18.43 7.45 -6.11
CA PHE A 1 17.84 6.13 -6.37
C PHE A 1 17.81 5.93 -7.87
N GLN A 2 18.84 5.30 -8.44
CA GLN A 2 18.96 5.06 -9.88
C GLN A 2 18.91 3.57 -10.23
N THR A 3 19.23 2.71 -9.27
CA THR A 3 19.25 1.25 -9.47
C THR A 3 18.22 0.55 -8.58
N ASP A 4 17.80 -0.65 -8.99
CA ASP A 4 16.96 -1.51 -8.14
C ASP A 4 17.65 -1.88 -6.81
N ASP A 5 19.00 -1.88 -6.78
CA ASP A 5 19.76 -2.08 -5.55
C ASP A 5 19.66 -0.91 -4.58
N ASP A 6 19.66 0.33 -5.08
CA ASP A 6 19.44 1.51 -4.23
C ASP A 6 18.06 1.45 -3.57
N HIS A 7 17.04 1.04 -4.36
CA HIS A 7 15.68 0.87 -3.88
C HIS A 7 15.59 -0.26 -2.84
N ARG A 8 16.29 -1.40 -3.05
CA ARG A 8 16.38 -2.51 -2.09
C ARG A 8 17.01 -2.07 -0.77
N ASN A 9 18.12 -1.35 -0.86
CA ASN A 9 18.85 -0.86 0.32
C ASN A 9 17.99 0.11 1.12
N PHE A 10 17.23 0.97 0.44
CA PHE A 10 16.32 1.88 1.10
C PHE A 10 15.13 1.18 1.75
N GLN A 11 14.51 0.19 1.09
CA GLN A 11 13.45 -0.61 1.69
C GLN A 11 13.93 -1.31 2.97
N LYS A 12 15.11 -1.95 2.93
CA LYS A 12 15.71 -2.57 4.13
C LYS A 12 15.98 -1.57 5.25
N TYR A 13 16.44 -0.37 4.90
CA TYR A 13 16.66 0.70 5.86
C TYR A 13 15.35 1.14 6.52
N LEU A 14 14.28 1.35 5.74
CA LEU A 14 12.96 1.70 6.26
C LEU A 14 12.39 0.61 7.18
N GLU A 15 12.51 -0.66 6.78
CA GLU A 15 12.12 -1.80 7.61
C GLU A 15 12.84 -1.76 8.96
N THR A 16 14.17 -1.62 8.93
CA THR A 16 15.00 -1.60 10.15
C THR A 16 14.61 -0.45 11.09
N VAL A 17 14.35 0.74 10.55
CA VAL A 17 14.04 1.93 11.34
C VAL A 17 12.63 1.85 11.94
N PHE A 18 11.67 1.31 11.20
CA PHE A 18 10.26 1.45 11.53
C PHE A 18 9.54 0.14 11.89
N GLU A 19 10.18 -1.02 11.80
CA GLU A 19 9.58 -2.34 12.08
C GLU A 19 8.77 -2.39 13.38
N LYS A 20 9.25 -1.76 14.45
CA LYS A 20 8.60 -1.77 15.77
C LYS A 20 7.29 -0.98 15.79
N HIS A 21 7.19 0.04 14.95
CA HIS A 21 6.07 0.99 14.91
C HIS A 21 5.11 0.74 13.75
N ALA A 22 5.57 0.02 12.72
CA ALA A 22 4.82 -0.23 11.51
C ALA A 22 3.90 -1.44 11.64
N HIS A 23 2.74 -1.33 10.99
CA HIS A 23 1.80 -2.42 10.85
C HIS A 23 2.29 -3.40 9.77
N PRO A 24 2.29 -4.72 10.03
CA PRO A 24 2.73 -5.70 9.06
C PRO A 24 2.03 -5.54 7.71
N ALA A 25 2.81 -5.67 6.64
CA ALA A 25 2.25 -5.68 5.29
C ALA A 25 1.27 -6.84 5.18
N SER A 26 0.01 -6.52 4.87
CA SER A 26 -1.06 -7.49 4.77
C SER A 26 -1.80 -7.31 3.44
N SER A 27 -2.76 -8.19 3.18
CA SER A 27 -3.55 -8.14 1.96
C SER A 27 -4.45 -6.89 1.94
N TRP A 28 -4.93 -6.52 0.75
CA TRP A 28 -6.00 -5.54 0.53
C TRP A 28 -7.27 -5.78 1.37
N ARG A 29 -7.41 -6.97 1.97
CA ARG A 29 -8.48 -7.34 2.91
C ARG A 29 -8.36 -6.73 4.30
N THR A 30 -7.23 -6.09 4.61
CA THR A 30 -7.03 -5.48 5.92
C THR A 30 -7.90 -4.24 6.08
N THR A 31 -8.64 -4.21 7.18
CA THR A 31 -9.55 -3.11 7.52
C THR A 31 -8.86 -2.09 8.42
N LEU A 32 -9.36 -0.86 8.44
CA LEU A 32 -8.92 0.13 9.42
C LEU A 32 -9.13 -0.36 10.86
N ASN A 33 -10.21 -1.11 11.14
CA ASN A 33 -10.44 -1.68 12.46
C ASN A 33 -9.34 -2.67 12.88
N SER A 34 -8.93 -3.58 11.98
CA SER A 34 -7.80 -4.47 12.24
C SER A 34 -6.47 -3.72 12.40
N PHE A 35 -6.30 -2.60 11.71
CA PHE A 35 -5.14 -1.72 11.90
C PHE A 35 -5.16 -1.10 13.31
N TRP A 36 -6.29 -0.52 13.74
CA TRP A 36 -6.42 0.08 15.07
C TRP A 36 -6.19 -0.91 16.21
N GLN A 37 -6.64 -2.16 16.04
CA GLN A 37 -6.41 -3.24 17.02
C GLN A 37 -4.93 -3.62 17.16
N SER A 38 -4.10 -3.38 16.14
CA SER A 38 -2.67 -3.74 16.19
C SER A 38 -1.82 -2.83 17.09
N ASN A 39 -2.38 -1.71 17.56
CA ASN A 39 -1.67 -0.66 18.32
C ASN A 39 -0.38 -0.16 17.62
N LYS A 40 -0.30 -0.32 16.30
CA LYS A 40 0.76 0.23 15.45
C LYS A 40 0.37 1.62 14.97
N ARG A 41 1.37 2.44 14.64
CA ARG A 41 1.17 3.86 14.32
C ARG A 41 1.51 4.22 12.89
N LEU A 42 2.20 3.32 12.17
CA LEU A 42 2.71 3.59 10.83
C LEU A 42 2.23 2.53 9.84
N VAL A 43 1.86 2.99 8.65
CA VAL A 43 1.74 2.16 7.44
C VAL A 43 2.84 2.63 6.50
N LEU A 44 3.74 1.72 6.13
CA LEU A 44 4.84 2.03 5.22
C LEU A 44 4.49 1.51 3.84
N CYS A 45 4.54 2.38 2.83
CA CYS A 45 4.32 2.03 1.44
C CYS A 45 5.53 2.47 0.62
N TYR A 46 5.92 1.67 -0.38
CA TYR A 46 6.97 2.04 -1.31
C TYR A 46 6.57 1.67 -2.74
N ASP A 47 6.60 2.66 -3.64
CA ASP A 47 6.02 2.58 -4.99
C ASP A 47 6.85 1.74 -5.98
N ARG A 48 8.11 1.41 -5.65
CA ARG A 48 8.96 0.58 -6.51
C ARG A 48 8.70 -0.90 -6.27
N HIS A 49 8.25 -1.60 -7.30
CA HIS A 49 8.12 -3.06 -7.28
C HIS A 49 9.52 -3.70 -7.31
N ILE A 50 9.98 -4.14 -6.15
CA ILE A 50 11.20 -4.94 -6.00
C ILE A 50 10.79 -6.37 -5.71
N SER A 51 11.42 -7.34 -6.37
CA SER A 51 11.25 -8.75 -6.07
C SER A 51 11.64 -9.06 -4.61
N GLY A 52 10.68 -9.55 -3.84
CA GLY A 52 10.84 -9.87 -2.42
C GLY A 52 9.64 -9.37 -1.62
N LYS A 53 9.00 -10.26 -0.84
CA LYS A 53 7.93 -9.86 0.07
C LYS A 53 8.56 -9.23 1.31
N SER A 54 8.45 -7.92 1.45
CA SER A 54 8.64 -7.27 2.74
C SER A 54 7.55 -7.72 3.70
N SER A 55 7.90 -7.97 4.96
CA SER A 55 6.92 -8.25 6.02
C SER A 55 6.23 -6.99 6.54
N VAL A 56 6.72 -5.80 6.18
CA VAL A 56 6.29 -4.52 6.78
C VAL A 56 5.95 -3.45 5.74
N ILE A 57 6.63 -3.44 4.60
CA ILE A 57 6.37 -2.48 3.52
C ILE A 57 5.24 -3.02 2.64
N TRP A 58 4.16 -2.25 2.61
CA TRP A 58 3.00 -2.53 1.80
C TRP A 58 3.33 -2.33 0.32
N PRO A 59 2.79 -3.21 -0.56
CA PRO A 59 2.85 -2.97 -1.99
C PRO A 59 2.18 -1.63 -2.30
N ARG A 60 2.54 -1.04 -3.44
CA ARG A 60 1.94 0.19 -3.96
C ARG A 60 0.43 0.20 -3.69
N ILE A 61 -0.03 1.16 -2.89
CA ILE A 61 -1.45 1.46 -2.76
C ILE A 61 -1.77 2.43 -3.89
N PRO A 62 -2.46 2.00 -4.96
CA PRO A 62 -2.85 2.91 -6.02
C PRO A 62 -3.79 3.96 -5.42
N GLN A 63 -3.35 5.22 -5.43
CA GLN A 63 -4.25 6.33 -5.17
C GLN A 63 -5.11 6.51 -6.42
N LEU A 64 -6.40 6.18 -6.30
CA LEU A 64 -7.39 6.40 -7.32
C LEU A 64 -8.19 7.64 -6.93
N TRP A 65 -8.25 8.61 -7.84
CA TRP A 65 -9.02 9.83 -7.68
C TRP A 65 -9.99 9.88 -8.86
N GLY A 66 -11.28 9.76 -8.57
CA GLY A 66 -12.33 9.99 -9.55
C GLY A 66 -12.69 11.47 -9.55
N ASP A 67 -12.79 12.09 -10.73
CA ASP A 67 -13.41 13.41 -10.88
C ASP A 67 -14.94 13.24 -10.83
N ALA A 68 -15.44 12.94 -9.64
CA ALA A 68 -16.85 12.66 -9.37
C ALA A 68 -17.35 13.63 -8.31
N GLN A 69 -18.47 14.29 -8.59
CA GLN A 69 -19.12 15.22 -7.66
C GLN A 69 -20.26 14.55 -6.88
N GLU A 70 -20.77 13.42 -7.38
CA GLU A 70 -21.85 12.64 -6.78
C GLU A 70 -21.38 11.22 -6.43
N ILE A 71 -22.08 10.58 -5.49
CA ILE A 71 -21.67 9.27 -4.96
C ILE A 71 -21.83 8.15 -6.00
N GLU A 72 -22.86 8.22 -6.84
CA GLU A 72 -23.13 7.23 -7.89
C GLU A 72 -22.04 7.24 -8.97
N ASP A 73 -21.53 8.42 -9.31
CA ASP A 73 -20.42 8.58 -10.26
C ASP A 73 -19.11 8.03 -9.69
N LEU A 74 -18.90 8.19 -8.38
CA LEU A 74 -17.75 7.63 -7.68
C LEU A 74 -17.82 6.09 -7.59
N GLU A 75 -19.00 5.54 -7.29
CA GLU A 75 -19.24 4.09 -7.29
C GLU A 75 -18.97 3.49 -8.67
N LYS A 76 -19.52 4.10 -9.73
CA LYS A 76 -19.27 3.70 -11.12
C LYS A 76 -17.79 3.78 -11.50
N TYR A 77 -17.10 4.86 -11.13
CA TYR A 77 -15.67 5.01 -11.35
C TYR A 77 -14.87 3.87 -10.72
N PHE A 78 -15.21 3.47 -9.49
CA PHE A 78 -14.55 2.34 -8.84
C PHE A 78 -14.88 1.02 -9.52
N GLU A 79 -16.14 0.74 -9.85
CA GLU A 79 -16.54 -0.48 -10.58
C GLU A 79 -15.76 -0.64 -11.88
N GLU A 80 -15.76 0.37 -12.75
CA GLU A 80 -15.02 0.37 -14.01
C GLU A 80 -13.52 0.15 -13.78
N ARG A 81 -12.95 0.79 -12.74
CA ARG A 81 -11.52 0.71 -12.48
C ARG A 81 -11.08 -0.64 -11.90
N TYR A 82 -11.92 -1.27 -11.07
CA TYR A 82 -11.61 -2.54 -10.42
C TYR A 82 -11.90 -3.76 -11.32
N GLU A 83 -12.93 -3.71 -12.18
CA GLU A 83 -13.15 -4.79 -13.17
C GLU A 83 -11.99 -4.87 -14.19
N ASN A 84 -11.44 -3.73 -14.59
CA ASN A 84 -10.29 -3.66 -15.50
C ASN A 84 -8.95 -4.10 -14.87
N ILE A 85 -8.87 -4.35 -13.56
CA ILE A 85 -7.66 -4.88 -12.89
C ILE A 85 -7.70 -6.41 -12.79
N ALA A 86 -8.88 -7.03 -12.99
CA ALA A 86 -9.07 -8.49 -12.92
C ALA A 86 -8.83 -9.23 -14.25
N THR A 87 -8.43 -8.52 -15.31
CA THR A 87 -8.09 -9.07 -16.63
C THR A 87 -6.63 -8.76 -16.98
#